data_AF-A0A922VEL9-F1
#
_entry.id   AF-A0A922VEL9-F1
#
_cell.length_a   1.000
_cell.length_b   1.000
_cell.length_c   1.000
_cell.angle_alpha   90.00
_cell.angle_beta   90.00
_cell.angle_gamma   90.00
#
_symmetry.space_group_name_H-M   'P 1'
#
loop_
_entity.id
_entity.type
_entity.pdbx_description
1 polymer ?
#
loop_
_entity_poly.entity_id
_entity_poly.type
_entity_poly.pdbx_seq_one_letter_code
_entity_poly.pdbx_strand_id
1 'polypeptide(L)'
;MARACPRRYGWAMGSSSFRARLRAFQAMRGASPDPGFIADLEFLENRDLDLSVRIGGMLAFNALMVTIGTHPISASPGAPLSVDAATQPAQTIASLIGIAPLVLSSALCLRALLVGEEFDADGFDTADDESAAKLQRRLFAAFVHSIDAQSRLLRRAVQTSFAGGTTTLAVWGWILAAKMW
;
A
#
# COMPACT_ATOMS: atom_id res chain seq x y z
N MET A 1 -31.62 -14.82 31.87
CA MET A 1 -31.26 -15.82 30.85
C MET A 1 -30.55 -15.10 29.71
N ALA A 2 -29.22 -15.15 29.69
CA ALA A 2 -28.38 -14.54 28.67
C ALA A 2 -28.39 -15.37 27.39
N ARG A 3 -28.68 -14.75 26.24
CA ARG A 3 -28.54 -15.40 24.93
C ARG A 3 -27.10 -15.22 24.46
N ALA A 4 -26.36 -16.32 24.41
CA ALA A 4 -25.03 -16.38 23.84
C ALA A 4 -25.11 -16.16 22.31
N CYS A 5 -24.33 -15.19 21.83
CA CYS A 5 -24.07 -14.96 20.41
C CYS A 5 -22.96 -15.92 19.97
N PRO A 6 -23.12 -16.79 18.95
CA PRO A 6 -22.00 -17.54 18.42
C PRO A 6 -21.22 -16.65 17.45
N ARG A 7 -20.03 -16.21 17.87
CA ARG A 7 -18.96 -15.75 16.98
C ARG A 7 -18.63 -16.88 16.00
N ARG A 8 -19.01 -16.74 14.73
CA ARG A 8 -18.41 -17.50 13.63
C ARG A 8 -17.38 -16.62 12.92
N TYR A 9 -16.12 -16.79 13.30
CA TYR A 9 -15.00 -16.50 12.40
C TYR A 9 -14.93 -17.66 11.41
N GLY A 10 -15.60 -17.50 10.27
CA GLY A 10 -15.43 -18.38 9.12
C GLY A 10 -14.70 -17.59 8.05
N TRP A 11 -13.39 -17.79 7.92
CA TRP A 11 -12.65 -17.47 6.71
C TRP A 11 -13.12 -18.44 5.63
N ALA A 12 -14.24 -18.13 4.97
CA ALA A 12 -14.60 -18.76 3.72
C ALA A 12 -13.86 -18.02 2.61
N MET A 13 -12.73 -18.57 2.15
CA MET A 13 -12.17 -18.22 0.84
C MET A 13 -13.13 -18.78 -0.23
N GLY A 14 -14.17 -18.01 -0.55
CA GLY A 14 -14.97 -18.22 -1.73
C GLY A 14 -14.14 -17.85 -2.96
N SER A 15 -13.71 -18.85 -3.74
CA SER A 15 -13.07 -18.59 -5.03
C SER A 15 -14.14 -18.07 -6.00
N SER A 16 -14.21 -16.74 -6.14
CA SER A 16 -15.12 -16.13 -7.10
C SER A 16 -14.85 -16.67 -8.52
N SER A 17 -15.88 -17.07 -9.23
CA SER A 17 -15.74 -17.59 -10.58
C SER A 17 -15.46 -16.44 -11.56
N PHE A 18 -14.22 -16.36 -12.07
CA PHE A 18 -13.80 -15.45 -13.14
C PHE A 18 -14.79 -15.39 -14.33
N ARG A 19 -15.51 -16.50 -14.58
CA ARG A 19 -16.53 -16.62 -15.63
C ARG A 19 -17.76 -15.74 -15.40
N ALA A 20 -18.16 -15.51 -14.15
CA ALA A 20 -19.29 -14.63 -13.83
C ALA A 20 -18.94 -13.16 -14.12
N ARG A 21 -17.72 -12.75 -13.76
CA ARG A 21 -17.18 -11.40 -14.06
C ARG A 21 -17.09 -11.17 -15.57
N LEU A 22 -16.58 -12.16 -16.31
CA LEU A 22 -16.47 -12.08 -17.76
C LEU A 22 -17.85 -11.99 -18.43
N ARG A 23 -18.85 -12.73 -17.96
CA ARG A 23 -20.23 -12.67 -18.49
C ARG A 23 -20.91 -11.32 -18.20
N ALA A 24 -20.73 -10.77 -17.01
CA ALA A 24 -21.23 -9.43 -16.68
C ALA A 24 -20.58 -8.37 -17.57
N PHE A 25 -19.27 -8.46 -17.80
CA PHE A 25 -18.55 -7.56 -18.69
C PHE A 25 -18.95 -7.72 -20.17
N GLN A 26 -19.24 -8.94 -20.60
CA GLN A 26 -19.77 -9.24 -21.93
C GLN A 26 -21.20 -8.72 -22.12
N ALA A 27 -22.04 -8.77 -21.08
CA ALA A 27 -23.39 -8.20 -21.11
C ALA A 27 -23.35 -6.66 -21.24
N MET A 28 -22.40 -5.99 -20.57
CA MET A 28 -22.19 -4.54 -20.72
C MET A 28 -21.74 -4.12 -22.13
N ARG A 29 -21.07 -5.00 -22.90
CA ARG A 29 -20.72 -4.71 -24.31
C ARG A 29 -21.92 -4.70 -25.26
N GLY A 30 -23.06 -5.24 -24.86
CA GLY A 30 -24.25 -5.36 -25.72
C GLY A 30 -24.98 -4.04 -25.98
N ALA A 31 -24.81 -3.04 -25.12
CA ALA A 31 -25.35 -1.69 -25.27
C ALA A 31 -24.19 -0.69 -25.42
N SER A 32 -24.30 0.28 -26.33
CA SER A 32 -23.32 1.37 -26.42
C SER A 32 -23.32 2.13 -25.08
N PRO A 33 -22.21 2.11 -24.31
CA PRO A 33 -22.17 2.80 -23.03
C PRO A 33 -22.35 4.31 -23.25
N ASP A 34 -23.01 4.95 -22.29
CA ASP A 34 -23.22 6.40 -22.33
C ASP A 34 -21.87 7.13 -22.43
N PRO A 35 -21.71 8.15 -23.31
CA PRO A 35 -20.46 8.87 -23.45
C PRO A 35 -19.94 9.47 -22.14
N GLY A 36 -20.83 9.90 -21.23
CA GLY A 36 -20.44 10.39 -19.91
C GLY A 36 -19.81 9.31 -19.04
N PHE A 37 -20.37 8.10 -19.07
CA PHE A 37 -19.80 6.95 -18.35
C PHE A 37 -18.41 6.54 -18.87
N ILE A 38 -18.16 6.66 -20.18
CA ILE A 38 -16.83 6.41 -20.75
C ILE A 38 -15.83 7.45 -20.23
N ALA A 39 -16.20 8.73 -20.20
CA ALA A 39 -15.34 9.80 -19.70
C ALA A 39 -15.01 9.62 -18.21
N ASP A 40 -15.97 9.18 -17.39
CA ASP A 40 -15.73 8.85 -15.98
C ASP A 40 -14.74 7.70 -15.80
N LEU A 41 -14.84 6.65 -16.63
CA LEU A 41 -13.89 5.53 -16.61
C LEU A 41 -12.49 5.97 -17.01
N GLU A 42 -12.35 6.75 -18.08
CA GLU A 42 -11.06 7.28 -18.54
C GLU A 42 -10.41 8.19 -17.47
N PHE A 43 -11.22 9.01 -16.78
CA PHE A 43 -10.74 9.81 -15.67
C PHE A 43 -10.20 8.94 -14.51
N LEU A 44 -10.95 7.92 -14.11
CA LEU A 44 -10.54 7.04 -13.01
C LEU A 44 -9.33 6.17 -13.37
N GLU A 45 -9.24 5.70 -14.61
CA GLU A 45 -8.09 4.96 -15.13
C GLU A 45 -6.81 5.81 -15.09
N ASN A 46 -6.88 7.03 -15.61
CA ASN A 46 -5.75 7.97 -15.55
C ASN A 46 -5.33 8.26 -14.10
N ARG A 47 -6.29 8.32 -13.17
CA ARG A 47 -6.03 8.55 -11.76
C ARG A 47 -5.35 7.35 -11.08
N ASP A 48 -5.80 6.13 -11.37
CA ASP A 48 -5.19 4.90 -10.87
C ASP A 48 -3.76 4.73 -11.41
N LEU A 49 -3.53 5.01 -12.70
CA LEU A 49 -2.20 5.02 -13.31
C LEU A 49 -1.25 6.01 -12.64
N ASP A 50 -1.70 7.26 -12.42
CA ASP A 50 -0.92 8.28 -11.71
C ASP A 50 -0.58 7.85 -10.26
N LEU A 51 -1.53 7.25 -9.55
CA LEU A 51 -1.28 6.72 -8.20
C LEU A 51 -0.28 5.57 -8.21
N SER A 52 -0.41 4.62 -9.14
CA SER A 52 0.49 3.49 -9.29
C SER A 52 1.93 3.94 -9.56
N VAL A 53 2.13 4.90 -10.47
CA VAL A 53 3.45 5.49 -10.75
C VAL A 53 4.03 6.17 -9.50
N ARG A 54 3.22 6.94 -8.77
CA ARG A 54 3.66 7.60 -7.53
C ARG A 54 4.03 6.60 -6.42
N ILE A 55 3.23 5.54 -6.25
CA ILE A 55 3.50 4.49 -5.26
C ILE A 55 4.79 3.74 -5.63
N GLY A 56 4.97 3.40 -6.92
CA GLY A 56 6.20 2.78 -7.41
C GLY A 56 7.43 3.66 -7.19
N GLY A 57 7.34 4.95 -7.52
CA GLY A 57 8.41 5.93 -7.27
C GLY A 57 8.74 6.06 -5.78
N MET A 58 7.71 6.08 -4.93
CA MET A 58 7.87 6.13 -3.47
C MET A 58 8.56 4.87 -2.92
N LEU A 59 8.22 3.70 -3.44
CA LEU A 59 8.83 2.44 -3.05
C LEU A 59 10.32 2.40 -3.43
N ALA A 60 10.67 2.84 -4.65
CA ALA A 60 12.05 2.95 -5.09
C ALA A 60 12.85 3.95 -4.23
N PHE A 61 12.27 5.11 -3.91
CA PHE A 61 12.88 6.09 -3.02
C PHE A 61 13.12 5.51 -1.62
N ASN A 62 12.14 4.83 -1.03
CA ASN A 62 12.30 4.21 0.28
C ASN A 62 13.38 3.11 0.26
N ALA A 63 13.50 2.33 -0.82
CA ALA A 63 14.55 1.34 -0.96
C ALA A 63 15.94 1.99 -0.91
N LEU A 64 16.16 3.08 -1.66
CA LEU A 64 17.40 3.85 -1.60
C LEU A 64 17.67 4.39 -0.19
N MET A 65 16.66 4.98 0.46
CA MET A 65 16.81 5.52 1.81
C MET A 65 17.13 4.45 2.84
N VAL A 66 16.51 3.26 2.76
CA VAL A 66 16.83 2.12 3.63
C VAL A 66 18.26 1.66 3.39
N THR A 67 18.69 1.51 2.14
CA THR A 67 20.08 1.17 1.81
C THR A 67 21.05 2.16 2.44
N ILE A 68 20.87 3.46 2.17
CA ILE A 68 21.72 4.52 2.74
C ILE A 68 21.69 4.47 4.28
N GLY A 69 20.50 4.30 4.87
CA GLY A 69 20.29 4.18 6.32
C GLY A 69 21.07 3.04 6.98
N THR A 70 21.33 1.94 6.27
CA THR A 70 22.10 0.80 6.78
C THR A 70 23.62 0.98 6.74
N HIS A 71 24.16 1.97 6.00
CA HIS A 71 25.62 2.16 5.87
C HIS A 71 26.38 2.31 7.19
N PRO A 72 25.87 2.98 8.24
CA PRO A 72 26.57 3.05 9.53
C PRO A 72 26.93 1.66 10.09
N ILE A 73 26.03 0.70 10.00
CA ILE A 73 26.25 -0.69 10.46
C ILE A 73 27.07 -1.47 9.42
N SER A 74 26.80 -1.14 8.16
CA SER A 74 27.44 -1.52 6.91
C SER A 74 28.96 -1.38 6.78
N ALA A 75 29.43 -0.23 7.26
CA ALA A 75 30.67 0.36 6.82
C ALA A 75 31.89 -0.31 7.46
N SER A 76 33.00 -0.29 6.72
CA SER A 76 34.28 -0.74 7.25
C SER A 76 34.67 0.04 8.52
N PRO A 77 35.32 -0.62 9.50
CA PRO A 77 35.83 0.04 10.68
C PRO A 77 36.71 1.24 10.32
N GLY A 78 36.45 2.40 10.92
CA GLY A 78 37.19 3.65 10.69
C GLY A 78 36.47 4.69 9.84
N ALA A 79 35.32 4.35 9.23
CA ALA A 79 34.49 5.36 8.58
C ALA A 79 33.84 6.29 9.62
N PRO A 80 33.61 7.58 9.29
CA PRO A 80 33.07 8.55 10.24
C PRO A 80 31.72 8.13 10.82
N LEU A 81 30.87 7.45 10.05
CA LEU A 81 29.57 6.94 10.50
C LEU A 81 29.57 5.47 10.92
N SER A 82 30.68 4.73 10.80
CA SER A 82 30.67 3.28 11.11
C SER A 82 30.40 3.01 12.58
N VAL A 83 29.39 2.23 12.91
CA VAL A 83 29.10 1.79 14.28
C VAL A 83 29.33 0.29 14.39
N ASP A 84 29.87 -0.14 15.52
CA ASP A 84 30.07 -1.55 15.83
C ASP A 84 29.19 -1.94 17.01
N ALA A 85 28.52 -3.08 16.92
CA ALA A 85 27.56 -3.51 17.93
C ALA A 85 28.23 -3.84 19.28
N ALA A 86 29.48 -4.30 19.27
CA ALA A 86 30.19 -4.67 20.50
C ALA A 86 30.62 -3.44 21.31
N THR A 87 31.08 -2.40 20.62
CA THR A 87 31.58 -1.16 21.25
C THR A 87 30.50 -0.08 21.39
N GLN A 88 29.55 -0.03 20.47
CA GLN A 88 28.54 1.04 20.32
C GLN A 88 27.12 0.46 20.17
N PRO A 89 26.63 -0.37 21.13
CA PRO A 89 25.35 -1.07 21.00
C PRO A 89 24.17 -0.11 20.93
N ALA A 90 24.19 0.98 21.70
CA ALA A 90 23.11 1.97 21.73
C ALA A 90 22.95 2.69 20.38
N GLN A 91 24.04 3.11 19.75
CA GLN A 91 24.02 3.77 18.43
C GLN A 91 23.61 2.79 17.32
N THR A 92 24.03 1.53 17.43
CA THR A 92 23.62 0.47 16.49
C THR A 92 22.10 0.25 16.55
N ILE A 93 21.54 0.10 17.76
CA ILE A 93 20.10 -0.05 17.97
C ILE A 93 19.36 1.21 17.47
N ALA A 94 19.85 2.40 17.80
CA ALA A 94 19.26 3.66 17.33
C ALA A 94 19.25 3.74 15.79
N SER A 95 20.32 3.28 15.13
CA SER A 95 20.39 3.24 13.66
C SER A 95 19.36 2.30 13.06
N LEU A 96 19.13 1.13 13.68
CA LEU A 96 18.07 0.21 13.25
C LEU A 96 16.67 0.81 13.46
N ILE A 97 16.44 1.45 14.60
CA ILE A 97 15.16 2.13 14.90
C ILE A 97 14.92 3.28 13.91
N GLY A 98 15.96 4.02 13.53
CA GLY A 98 15.85 5.13 12.56
C GLY A 98 15.32 4.70 11.19
N ILE A 99 15.60 3.46 10.79
CA ILE A 99 15.17 2.88 9.50
C ILE A 99 13.73 2.32 9.58
N ALA A 100 13.23 1.99 10.77
CA ALA A 100 11.93 1.35 10.94
C ALA A 100 10.75 2.11 10.30
N PRO A 101 10.65 3.46 10.36
CA PRO A 101 9.58 4.18 9.68
C PRO A 101 9.68 4.12 8.15
N LEU A 102 10.89 3.99 7.58
CA LEU A 102 11.08 3.78 6.14
C LEU A 102 10.60 2.39 5.71
N VAL A 103 10.84 1.35 6.53
CA VAL A 103 10.31 0.01 6.31
C VAL A 103 8.79 0.01 6.38
N LEU A 104 8.21 0.70 7.36
CA LEU A 104 6.76 0.87 7.48
C LEU A 104 6.18 1.59 6.25
N SER A 105 6.86 2.64 5.77
CA SER A 105 6.48 3.34 4.53
C SER A 105 6.46 2.40 3.32
N SER A 106 7.49 1.56 3.16
CA SER A 106 7.54 0.55 2.10
C SER A 106 6.40 -0.47 2.22
N ALA A 107 6.10 -0.92 3.43
CA ALA A 107 4.98 -1.83 3.67
C ALA A 107 3.63 -1.19 3.31
N LEU A 108 3.43 0.10 3.61
CA LEU A 108 2.23 0.84 3.20
C LEU A 108 2.13 0.99 1.67
N CYS A 109 3.25 1.21 0.99
CA CYS A 109 3.29 1.24 -0.48
C CYS A 109 2.93 -0.13 -1.09
N LEU A 110 3.49 -1.22 -0.56
CA LEU A 110 3.14 -2.58 -0.99
C LEU A 110 1.66 -2.87 -0.76
N ARG A 111 1.13 -2.51 0.43
CA ARG A 111 -0.31 -2.66 0.69
C ARG A 111 -1.14 -1.86 -0.31
N ALA A 112 -0.72 -0.64 -0.66
CA ALA A 112 -1.41 0.19 -1.65
C ALA A 112 -1.45 -0.47 -3.03
N LEU A 113 -0.34 -1.05 -3.50
CA LEU A 113 -0.28 -1.78 -4.77
C LEU A 113 -1.21 -3.01 -4.80
N LEU A 114 -1.38 -3.68 -3.66
CA LEU A 114 -2.25 -4.85 -3.53
C LEU A 114 -3.73 -4.48 -3.30
N VAL A 115 -4.06 -3.19 -3.09
CA VAL A 115 -5.45 -2.74 -2.99
C VAL A 115 -6.11 -2.87 -4.37
N GLY A 116 -7.01 -3.83 -4.49
CA GLY A 116 -7.72 -4.15 -5.73
C GLY A 116 -7.64 -5.63 -6.12
N GLU A 117 -6.81 -6.43 -5.46
CA GLU A 117 -6.78 -7.88 -5.70
C GLU A 117 -7.97 -8.62 -5.03
N GLU A 118 -8.56 -8.04 -3.98
CA GLU A 118 -9.58 -8.66 -3.11
C GLU A 118 -11.02 -8.22 -3.42
N PHE A 119 -11.41 -8.11 -4.70
CA PHE A 119 -12.81 -7.79 -5.02
C PHE A 119 -13.72 -9.00 -4.72
N ASP A 120 -14.44 -8.93 -3.60
CA ASP A 120 -15.53 -9.84 -3.27
C ASP A 120 -16.78 -9.50 -4.09
N ALA A 121 -17.21 -10.46 -4.91
CA ALA A 121 -18.36 -10.35 -5.80
C ALA A 121 -19.44 -11.40 -5.45
N ASP A 122 -19.39 -11.97 -4.25
CA ASP A 122 -20.31 -13.01 -3.83
C ASP A 122 -21.75 -12.49 -3.73
N GLY A 123 -22.69 -13.21 -4.34
CA GLY A 123 -24.13 -13.04 -4.14
C GLY A 123 -24.97 -12.47 -5.28
N PHE A 124 -24.49 -12.42 -6.53
CA PHE A 124 -25.30 -11.97 -7.67
C PHE A 124 -25.53 -13.06 -8.71
N ASP A 125 -26.70 -13.69 -8.64
CA ASP A 125 -27.25 -14.45 -9.76
C ASP A 125 -27.66 -13.47 -10.88
N THR A 126 -27.00 -13.59 -12.03
CA THR A 126 -27.19 -12.75 -13.22
C THR A 126 -28.47 -13.14 -13.98
N ALA A 127 -29.61 -13.22 -13.30
CA ALA A 127 -30.88 -13.63 -13.92
C ALA A 127 -31.63 -12.49 -14.62
N ASP A 128 -31.41 -11.23 -14.21
CA ASP A 128 -32.17 -10.05 -14.70
C ASP A 128 -31.26 -8.85 -15.06
N ASP A 129 -31.70 -8.01 -16.00
CA ASP A 129 -31.01 -6.78 -16.44
C ASP A 129 -30.82 -5.76 -15.29
N GLU A 130 -31.75 -5.72 -14.33
CA GLU A 130 -31.63 -4.87 -13.14
C GLU A 130 -30.47 -5.33 -12.23
N SER A 131 -30.18 -6.63 -12.22
CA SER A 131 -29.05 -7.22 -11.48
C SER A 131 -27.71 -6.87 -12.15
N ALA A 132 -27.67 -6.74 -13.48
CA ALA A 132 -26.49 -6.28 -14.21
C ALA A 132 -26.15 -4.80 -13.91
N ALA A 133 -27.16 -3.92 -13.90
CA ALA A 133 -26.97 -2.50 -13.54
C ALA A 133 -26.52 -2.31 -12.07
N LYS A 134 -27.05 -3.13 -11.15
CA LYS A 134 -26.61 -3.14 -9.74
C LYS A 134 -25.16 -3.62 -9.59
N LEU A 135 -24.76 -4.65 -10.33
CA LEU A 135 -23.39 -5.16 -10.34
C LEU A 135 -22.41 -4.11 -10.88
N GLN A 136 -22.76 -3.43 -11.98
CA GLN A 136 -21.96 -2.32 -12.53
C GLN A 136 -21.72 -1.21 -11.50
N ARG A 137 -22.77 -0.74 -10.82
CA ARG A 137 -22.65 0.29 -9.77
C ARG A 137 -21.75 -0.14 -8.62
N ARG A 138 -21.80 -1.42 -8.22
CA ARG A 138 -20.94 -1.96 -7.17
C ARG A 138 -19.48 -2.08 -7.61
N LEU A 139 -19.21 -2.55 -8.83
CA LEU A 139 -17.86 -2.61 -9.38
C LEU A 139 -17.26 -1.20 -9.49
N PHE A 140 -18.05 -0.24 -9.96
CA PHE A 140 -17.63 1.16 -10.03
C PHE A 140 -17.36 1.75 -8.63
N ALA A 141 -18.26 1.52 -7.67
CA ALA A 141 -18.05 1.96 -6.29
C ALA A 141 -16.81 1.31 -5.65
N ALA A 142 -16.57 0.04 -5.94
CA ALA A 142 -15.40 -0.69 -5.44
C ALA A 142 -14.10 -0.14 -6.05
N PHE A 143 -14.11 0.24 -7.33
CA PHE A 143 -12.97 0.88 -8.01
C PHE A 143 -12.68 2.28 -7.48
N VAL A 144 -13.71 3.11 -7.26
CA VAL A 144 -13.54 4.42 -6.62
C VAL A 144 -12.98 4.25 -5.20
N HIS A 145 -13.48 3.26 -4.46
CA HIS A 145 -12.96 2.95 -3.12
C HIS A 145 -11.50 2.48 -3.13
N SER A 146 -11.07 1.69 -4.13
CA SER A 146 -9.67 1.28 -4.25
C SER A 146 -8.76 2.47 -4.50
N ILE A 147 -9.13 3.39 -5.39
CA ILE A 147 -8.37 4.63 -5.66
C ILE A 147 -8.24 5.50 -4.39
N ASP A 148 -9.32 5.66 -3.62
CA ASP A 148 -9.27 6.40 -2.36
C ASP A 148 -8.39 5.71 -1.31
N ALA A 149 -8.50 4.38 -1.18
CA ALA A 149 -7.66 3.60 -0.27
C ALA A 149 -6.17 3.68 -0.64
N GLN A 150 -5.83 3.54 -1.92
CA GLN A 150 -4.47 3.75 -2.44
C GLN A 150 -3.96 5.16 -2.11
N SER A 151 -4.77 6.20 -2.36
CA SER A 151 -4.39 7.59 -2.08
C SER A 151 -4.13 7.85 -0.59
N ARG A 152 -4.98 7.30 0.30
CA ARG A 152 -4.81 7.39 1.75
C ARG A 152 -3.54 6.67 2.21
N LEU A 153 -3.26 5.48 1.69
CA LEU A 153 -2.05 4.74 2.00
C LEU A 153 -0.80 5.45 1.52
N LEU A 154 -0.81 5.99 0.29
CA LEU A 154 0.29 6.79 -0.24
C LEU A 154 0.58 8.01 0.63
N ARG A 155 -0.45 8.75 1.07
CA ARG A 155 -0.27 9.89 1.98
C ARG A 155 0.40 9.49 3.30
N ARG A 156 -0.03 8.35 3.88
CA ARG A 156 0.59 7.81 5.10
C ARG A 156 2.02 7.37 4.85
N ALA A 157 2.30 6.70 3.74
CA ALA A 157 3.64 6.28 3.35
C ALA A 157 4.60 7.49 3.27
N VAL A 158 4.19 8.56 2.59
CA VAL A 158 4.96 9.82 2.53
C VAL A 158 5.27 10.36 3.92
N GLN A 159 4.27 10.47 4.81
CA GLN A 159 4.47 10.95 6.18
C GLN A 159 5.45 10.08 6.98
N THR A 160 5.30 8.75 6.89
CA THR A 160 6.19 7.80 7.57
C THR A 160 7.62 7.83 7.02
N SER A 161 7.78 8.07 5.71
CA SER A 161 9.09 8.21 5.09
C SER A 161 9.82 9.47 5.53
N PHE A 162 9.11 10.61 5.58
CA PHE A 162 9.67 11.83 6.16
C PHE A 162 10.11 11.63 7.60
N ALA A 163 9.26 11.03 8.44
CA ALA A 163 9.61 10.71 9.82
C ALA A 163 10.84 9.78 9.91
N GLY A 164 10.95 8.80 9.01
CA GLY A 164 12.09 7.89 8.91
C GLY A 164 13.39 8.61 8.53
N GLY A 165 13.35 9.45 7.50
CA GLY A 165 14.49 10.25 7.06
C GLY A 165 14.96 11.20 8.16
N THR A 166 14.05 11.92 8.83
CA THR A 166 14.42 12.81 9.94
C THR A 166 15.01 12.06 11.12
N THR A 167 14.47 10.89 11.46
CA THR A 167 14.98 10.07 12.57
C THR A 167 16.36 9.52 12.25
N THR A 168 16.57 9.05 11.01
CA THR A 168 17.87 8.54 10.56
C THR A 168 18.93 9.64 10.59
N LEU A 169 18.62 10.84 10.11
CA LEU A 169 19.53 11.98 10.16
C LEU A 169 19.87 12.39 11.60
N ALA A 170 18.88 12.39 12.51
CA ALA A 170 19.13 12.69 13.91
C ALA A 170 20.09 11.67 14.56
N VAL A 171 19.91 10.38 14.26
CA VAL A 171 20.80 9.32 14.74
C VAL A 171 22.21 9.47 14.17
N TRP A 172 22.35 9.78 12.88
CA TRP A 172 23.66 10.04 12.29
C TRP A 172 24.35 11.24 12.93
N GLY A 173 23.62 12.33 13.18
CA GLY A 173 24.13 13.49 13.90
C GLY A 173 24.65 13.12 15.28
N TRP A 174 23.92 12.26 16.01
CA TRP A 174 24.38 11.72 17.29
C TRP A 174 25.64 10.87 17.12
N ILE A 175 25.68 9.93 16.17
CA ILE A 175 26.87 9.10 15.92
C ILE A 175 28.11 9.96 15.67
N LEU A 176 27.98 11.01 14.84
CA LEU A 176 29.07 11.93 14.54
C LEU A 176 29.50 12.72 15.78
N ALA A 177 28.54 13.30 16.52
CA ALA A 177 28.84 14.06 17.73
C ALA A 177 29.58 13.21 18.77
N ALA A 178 29.15 11.96 18.96
CA ALA A 178 29.76 11.02 19.91
C ALA A 178 31.15 10.52 19.49
N LYS A 179 31.56 10.72 18.23
CA LYS A 179 32.89 10.36 17.74
C LYS A 179 33.85 11.55 17.64
N MET A 180 33.31 12.75 17.49
CA MET A 180 34.10 13.98 17.41
C MET A 180 34.51 14.50 18.79
N TRP A 181 33.83 14.06 19.85
CA TRP A 181 34.06 14.43 21.25
C TRP A 181 34.55 13.23 22.03
#